data_AF-A0A131YUE2-F1
#
_entry.id   AF-A0A131YUE2-F1
#
_cell.length_a   1.000
_cell.length_b   1.000
_cell.length_c   1.000
_cell.angle_alpha   90.00
_cell.angle_beta   90.00
_cell.angle_gamma   90.00
#
_symmetry.space_group_name_H-M   'P 1'
#
loop_
_entity.id
_entity.type
_entity.pdbx_description
1 polymer ?
#
loop_
_entity_poly.entity_id
_entity_poly.type
_entity_poly.pdbx_seq_one_letter_code
_entity_poly.pdbx_strand_id
1 'polypeptide(L)'
;MTWDHHTDYLKSKLCKALGMLRRCQRLLPIQQKLMMYNALFASHLLYCHLVWSNSTKQPLDHLVTLKKRALRAITDVPYNAHTRDLFL
;
A
#
# COMPACT_ATOMS: atom_id res chain seq x y z
N MET A 1 15.06 14.36 16.11
CA MET A 1 15.83 13.23 15.56
C MET A 1 14.97 11.98 15.54
N THR A 2 14.26 11.59 14.50
CA THR A 2 13.50 12.31 13.45
C THR A 2 12.72 11.16 12.84
N TRP A 3 11.53 10.89 13.38
CA TRP A 3 10.64 9.81 12.92
C TRP A 3 10.50 9.81 11.39
N ASP A 4 10.65 10.99 10.78
CA ASP A 4 10.76 11.24 9.35
C ASP A 4 11.66 10.25 8.60
N HIS A 5 12.87 9.96 9.09
CA HIS A 5 13.80 9.06 8.39
C HIS A 5 13.29 7.62 8.38
N HIS A 6 12.69 7.18 9.50
CA HIS A 6 12.05 5.87 9.60
C HIS A 6 10.79 5.81 8.71
N THR A 7 10.02 6.90 8.64
CA THR A 7 8.84 6.98 7.76
C THR A 7 9.21 6.90 6.28
N ASP A 8 10.29 7.55 5.87
CA ASP A 8 10.73 7.55 4.47
C ASP A 8 11.34 6.20 4.07
N TYR A 9 12.05 5.53 5.00
CA TYR A 9 12.47 4.15 4.81
C TYR A 9 11.27 3.21 4.59
N LEU A 10 10.24 3.31 5.44
CA LEU A 10 9.01 2.53 5.32
C LEU A 10 8.27 2.82 4.01
N LYS A 11 8.13 4.10 3.63
CA LYS A 11 7.54 4.51 2.34
C LYS A 11 8.30 3.89 1.18
N SER A 12 9.64 3.94 1.18
CA SER A 12 10.47 3.33 0.14
C SER A 12 10.21 1.82 0.04
N LYS A 13 10.09 1.13 1.18
CA LYS A 13 9.79 -0.31 1.23
C LYS A 13 8.40 -0.64 0.69
N LEU A 14 7.38 0.14 1.06
CA LEU A 14 6.01 0.02 0.53
C LEU A 14 5.94 0.29 -0.99
N CYS A 15 6.65 1.31 -1.48
CA CYS A 15 6.74 1.60 -2.91
C CYS A 15 7.41 0.46 -3.68
N LYS A 16 8.48 -0.14 -3.13
CA LYS A 16 9.12 -1.32 -3.73
C LYS A 16 8.17 -2.51 -3.77
N ALA A 17 7.46 -2.80 -2.67
CA ALA A 17 6.44 -3.85 -2.61
C ALA A 17 5.32 -3.62 -3.64
N LEU A 18 4.85 -2.38 -3.79
CA LEU A 18 3.88 -2.00 -4.82
C LEU A 18 4.39 -2.26 -6.23
N GLY A 19 5.66 -1.90 -6.50
CA GLY A 19 6.30 -2.11 -7.79
C GLY A 19 6.40 -3.58 -8.14
N MET A 20 6.77 -4.43 -7.17
CA MET A 20 6.77 -5.88 -7.35
C MET A 20 5.36 -6.40 -7.60
N LEU A 21 4.37 -5.99 -6.79
CA LEU A 21 2.98 -6.40 -6.96
C LEU A 21 2.44 -6.05 -8.35
N ARG A 22 2.76 -4.87 -8.89
CA ARG A 22 2.37 -4.45 -10.25
C ARG A 22 3.05 -5.25 -11.36
N ARG A 23 4.29 -5.69 -11.17
CA ARG A 23 4.97 -6.56 -12.15
C ARG A 23 4.38 -7.98 -12.13
N CYS A 24 4.10 -8.46 -10.93
CA CYS A 24 3.50 -9.76 -10.66
C CYS A 24 1.99 -9.82 -11.00
N GLN A 25 1.32 -8.67 -11.08
CA GLN A 25 -0.11 -8.55 -11.35
C GLN A 25 -0.55 -9.31 -12.62
N ARG A 26 0.23 -9.28 -13.70
CA ARG A 26 -0.12 -9.98 -14.95
C ARG A 26 0.14 -11.48 -14.91
N LEU A 27 0.93 -11.95 -13.96
CA LEU A 27 1.40 -13.34 -13.86
C LEU A 27 0.61 -14.15 -12.84
N LEU A 28 0.10 -13.49 -11.79
CA LEU A 28 -0.53 -14.17 -10.66
C LEU A 28 -2.06 -14.00 -10.67
N PRO A 29 -2.82 -15.03 -10.23
CA PRO A 29 -4.26 -14.89 -9.97
C PRO A 29 -4.54 -13.95 -8.77
N ILE A 30 -5.79 -13.46 -8.68
CA ILE A 30 -6.23 -12.49 -7.66
C ILE A 30 -5.93 -12.93 -6.23
N GLN A 31 -6.10 -14.22 -5.91
CA GLN A 31 -5.89 -14.75 -4.56
C GLN A 31 -4.44 -14.54 -4.07
N GLN A 32 -3.45 -14.80 -4.93
CA GLN A 32 -2.04 -14.66 -4.60
C GLN A 32 -1.66 -13.17 -4.48
N LYS A 33 -2.23 -12.30 -5.32
CA LYS A 33 -2.07 -10.85 -5.20
C LYS A 33 -2.58 -10.36 -3.83
N LEU A 34 -3.72 -10.88 -3.39
CA LEU A 34 -4.33 -10.54 -2.11
C LEU A 34 -3.50 -11.06 -0.91
N MET A 35 -2.94 -12.26 -1.04
CA MET A 35 -2.03 -12.83 -0.04
C MET A 35 -0.73 -12.01 0.07
N MET A 36 -0.14 -11.61 -1.06
CA MET A 36 1.02 -10.71 -1.09
C MET A 36 0.71 -9.35 -0.47
N TYR A 37 -0.46 -8.79 -0.76
CA TYR A 37 -0.92 -7.55 -0.15
C TYR A 37 -1.06 -7.69 1.37
N ASN A 38 -1.68 -8.76 1.87
CA ASN A 38 -1.79 -9.00 3.30
C ASN A 38 -0.41 -9.18 3.96
N ALA A 39 0.50 -9.93 3.34
CA ALA A 39 1.84 -10.15 3.88
C ALA A 39 2.71 -8.88 3.92
N LEU A 40 2.71 -8.10 2.82
CA LEU A 40 3.64 -6.98 2.62
C LEU A 40 3.04 -5.62 2.97
N PHE A 41 1.74 -5.41 2.77
CA PHE A 41 1.09 -4.13 3.06
C PHE A 41 0.39 -4.11 4.42
N ALA A 42 -0.37 -5.14 4.81
CA ALA A 42 -1.17 -5.06 6.04
C ALA A 42 -0.31 -4.93 7.31
N SER A 43 0.81 -5.67 7.37
CA SER A 43 1.81 -5.59 8.45
C SER A 43 2.39 -4.18 8.60
N HIS A 44 2.75 -3.54 7.49
CA HIS A 44 3.33 -2.19 7.49
C HIS A 44 2.27 -1.12 7.73
N LEU A 45 1.04 -1.31 7.24
CA LEU A 45 -0.10 -0.41 7.49
C LEU A 45 -0.48 -0.39 8.97
N LEU A 46 -0.51 -1.54 9.65
CA LEU A 46 -0.79 -1.63 11.09
C LEU A 46 0.29 -0.89 11.91
N TYR A 47 1.56 -1.10 11.57
CA TYR A 47 2.66 -0.40 12.22
C TYR A 47 2.59 1.12 11.96
N CYS A 48 2.41 1.53 10.70
CA CYS A 48 2.27 2.95 10.36
C CYS A 48 1.04 3.57 11.01
N HIS A 49 -0.07 2.84 11.15
CA HIS A 49 -1.26 3.30 11.84
C HIS A 49 -0.97 3.56 13.32
N LEU A 50 -0.30 2.64 14.02
CA LEU A 50 0.07 2.81 15.44
C LEU A 50 1.01 4.01 15.65
N VAL A 51 2.01 4.15 14.77
CA VAL A 51 3.03 5.21 14.90
C VAL A 51 2.50 6.57 14.44
N TRP A 52 1.71 6.63 13.37
CA TRP A 52 1.22 7.88 12.78
C TRP A 52 -0.15 8.32 13.28
N SER A 53 -0.90 7.47 14.01
CA SER A 53 -2.08 7.93 14.78
C SER A 53 -1.69 9.09 15.72
N ASN A 54 -0.44 9.09 16.20
CA ASN A 54 0.10 10.10 17.09
C ASN A 54 0.79 11.29 16.38
N SER A 55 0.97 11.26 15.06
CA SER A 55 1.80 12.24 14.33
C SER A 55 1.04 12.87 13.16
N THR A 56 0.97 14.20 13.18
CA THR A 56 0.15 15.14 12.38
C THR A 56 -0.16 14.71 10.93
N LYS A 57 -1.46 14.56 10.62
CA LYS A 57 -2.23 14.54 9.34
C LYS A 57 -1.56 14.28 7.96
N GLN A 58 -0.36 14.76 7.65
CA GLN A 58 0.23 14.68 6.30
C GLN A 58 0.72 13.28 5.84
N PRO A 59 1.24 12.38 6.71
CA PRO A 59 1.67 11.04 6.29
C PRO A 59 0.51 10.14 5.84
N LEU A 60 -0.71 10.43 6.33
CA LEU A 60 -1.88 9.59 6.10
C LEU A 60 -2.37 9.64 4.65
N ASP A 61 -2.35 10.81 4.01
CA ASP A 61 -2.81 10.95 2.61
C ASP A 61 -1.94 10.15 1.63
N HIS A 62 -0.62 10.12 1.87
CA HIS A 62 0.30 9.30 1.07
C HIS A 62 0.04 7.81 1.26
N LEU A 63 -0.20 7.39 2.51
CA LEU A 63 -0.50 5.99 2.85
C LEU A 63 -1.83 5.53 2.23
N VAL A 64 -2.86 6.40 2.26
CA VAL A 64 -4.15 6.17 1.59
C VAL A 64 -3.96 6.05 0.08
N THR A 65 -3.10 6.89 -0.50
CA THR A 65 -2.77 6.84 -1.93
C THR A 65 -2.06 5.53 -2.30
N LEU A 66 -1.09 5.09 -1.48
CA LEU A 66 -0.42 3.80 -1.65
C LEU A 66 -1.40 2.63 -1.56
N LYS A 67 -2.30 2.65 -0.56
CA LYS A 67 -3.36 1.64 -0.40
C LYS A 67 -4.24 1.57 -1.64
N LYS A 68 -4.72 2.72 -2.16
CA LYS A 68 -5.53 2.78 -3.39
C LYS A 68 -4.76 2.21 -4.60
N ARG A 69 -3.47 2.53 -4.74
CA ARG A 69 -2.64 2.00 -5.84
C ARG A 69 -2.42 0.49 -5.73
N ALA A 70 -2.30 -0.04 -4.51
CA ALA A 70 -2.16 -1.47 -4.26
C ALA A 70 -3.46 -2.20 -4.59
N LEU A 71 -4.60 -1.68 -4.14
CA LEU A 71 -5.93 -2.19 -4.47
C LEU A 71 -6.12 -2.32 -5.99
N ARG A 72 -5.81 -1.28 -6.75
CA ARG A 72 -5.87 -1.31 -8.23
C ARG A 72 -4.97 -2.37 -8.85
N ALA A 73 -3.81 -2.65 -8.26
CA ALA A 73 -2.89 -3.68 -8.74
C ALA A 73 -3.41 -5.11 -8.47
N ILE A 74 -4.10 -5.30 -7.35
CA ILE A 74 -4.73 -6.60 -7.00
C ILE A 74 -5.86 -6.91 -7.96
N THR A 75 -6.69 -5.92 -8.26
CA THR A 75 -7.91 -6.10 -9.05
C THR A 75 -7.74 -5.85 -10.54
N ASP A 76 -6.49 -5.65 -10.99
CA ASP A 76 -6.11 -5.49 -12.40
C ASP A 76 -6.84 -4.37 -13.15
N VAL A 77 -7.26 -3.33 -12.42
CA VAL A 77 -8.02 -2.19 -12.97
C VAL A 77 -7.05 -1.09 -13.41
N PRO A 78 -7.38 -0.34 -14.47
CA PRO A 78 -6.57 0.78 -14.93
C PRO A 78 -6.31 1.81 -13.82
N TYR A 79 -5.21 2.56 -13.95
CA TYR A 79 -4.74 3.52 -12.94
C TYR A 79 -5.80 4.55 -12.49
N ASN A 80 -6.72 4.90 -13.39
CA ASN A 80 -7.80 5.87 -13.16
C ASN A 80 -9.15 5.22 -12.79
N ALA A 81 -9.22 3.89 -12.64
CA ALA A 81 -10.46 3.24 -12.23
C ALA A 81 -10.90 3.70 -10.84
N HIS A 82 -12.21 3.89 -10.69
CA HIS A 82 -12.82 4.26 -9.43
C HIS A 82 -12.58 3.15 -8.40
N THR A 83 -11.84 3.47 -7.34
CA THR A 83 -11.55 2.52 -6.25
C THR A 83 -12.73 2.30 -5.29
N ARG A 84 -13.87 2.98 -5.48
CA ARG A 84 -15.02 2.92 -4.56
C ARG A 84 -15.70 1.55 -4.54
N ASP A 85 -15.81 0.90 -5.71
CA ASP A 85 -16.43 -0.42 -5.86
C ASP A 85 -15.44 -1.57 -5.58
N LEU A 86 -14.21 -1.24 -5.19
CA LEU A 86 -13.12 -2.18 -4.95
C LEU A 86 -12.81 -2.38 -3.48
N PHE A 87 -13.37 -1.55 -2.61
CA PHE A 87 -13.38 -1.80 -1.18
C PHE A 87 -14.41 -2.89 -0.89
N LEU A 88 -13.97 -4.14 -0.97
CA LEU A 88 -14.63 -5.28 -0.32
C LEU A 88 -14.58 -5.10 1.20
#